data_AF-A0AAW0XVT4-F1
#
_entry.id   AF-A0AAW0XVT4-F1
#
_cell.length_a   1.000
_cell.length_b   1.000
_cell.length_c   1.000
_cell.angle_alpha   90.00
_cell.angle_beta   90.00
_cell.angle_gamma   90.00
#
_symmetry.space_group_name_H-M   'P 1'
#
loop_
_entity.id
_entity.type
_entity.pdbx_description
1 polymer ?
#
loop_
_entity_poly.entity_id
_entity_poly.type
_entity_poly.pdbx_seq_one_letter_code
_entity_poly.pdbx_strand_id
1 'polypeptide(L)'
;MKSSLPLSLKEFLEDKAILKVGVGPLEDSNYLTADYGLKVRGCVDLRYLVQQCQESEVSCASKPARGGKSAGGMGLNSLAQKYLDRTLDKDWRVRASDWEAETLTKRQVQHRATQHVLP
;
A
#
# COMPACT_ATOMS: atom_id res chain seq x y z
N MET A 1 -22.18 -15.25 11.18
CA MET A 1 -22.61 -14.87 9.81
C MET A 1 -21.68 -13.75 9.36
N LYS A 2 -20.96 -13.87 8.23
CA LYS A 2 -20.25 -12.71 7.67
C LYS A 2 -21.31 -11.67 7.30
N SER A 3 -21.31 -10.51 7.96
CA SER A 3 -22.17 -9.40 7.59
C SER A 3 -21.97 -9.08 6.11
N SER A 4 -23.06 -8.90 5.36
CA SER A 4 -22.97 -8.49 3.96
C SER A 4 -22.19 -7.19 3.85
N LEU A 5 -21.23 -7.13 2.93
CA LEU A 5 -20.47 -5.91 2.65
C LEU A 5 -21.43 -4.75 2.31
N PRO A 6 -21.18 -3.54 2.83
CA PRO A 6 -21.95 -2.36 2.44
C PRO A 6 -21.90 -2.13 0.93
N LEU A 7 -23.05 -1.81 0.31
CA LEU A 7 -23.13 -1.59 -1.14
C LEU A 7 -22.22 -0.46 -1.60
N SER A 8 -22.15 0.64 -0.84
CA SER A 8 -21.28 1.77 -1.15
C SER A 8 -19.80 1.39 -1.20
N LEU A 9 -19.35 0.48 -0.34
CA LEU A 9 -17.98 -0.04 -0.36
C LEU A 9 -17.74 -0.89 -1.61
N LYS A 10 -18.70 -1.72 -2.00
CA LYS A 10 -18.62 -2.49 -3.24
C LYS A 10 -18.52 -1.56 -4.45
N GLU A 11 -19.42 -0.59 -4.59
CA GLU A 11 -19.43 0.37 -5.69
C GLU A 11 -18.11 1.13 -5.78
N PHE A 12 -17.60 1.62 -4.64
CA PHE A 12 -16.30 2.28 -4.55
C PHE A 12 -15.14 1.40 -5.04
N LEU A 13 -15.10 0.13 -4.61
CA LEU A 13 -14.03 -0.80 -5.00
C LEU A 13 -14.11 -1.20 -6.48
N GLU A 14 -15.32 -1.32 -7.03
CA GLU A 14 -15.55 -1.72 -8.43
C GLU A 14 -15.44 -0.55 -9.43
N ASP A 15 -15.47 0.70 -8.98
CA ASP A 15 -15.33 1.88 -9.83
C ASP A 15 -13.89 2.07 -10.33
N LYS A 16 -13.69 2.01 -11.65
CA LYS A 16 -12.38 2.22 -12.30
C LYS A 16 -11.92 3.68 -12.32
N ALA A 17 -12.82 4.63 -12.13
CA ALA A 17 -12.49 6.05 -12.09
C ALA A 17 -11.79 6.43 -10.78
N ILE A 18 -11.95 5.61 -9.73
CA ILE A 18 -11.28 5.76 -8.44
C ILE A 18 -10.04 4.87 -8.40
N LEU A 19 -8.87 5.47 -8.30
CA LEU A 19 -7.60 4.75 -8.21
C LEU A 19 -7.34 4.22 -6.79
N LYS A 20 -6.96 2.94 -6.69
CA LYS A 20 -6.57 2.27 -5.44
C LYS A 20 -5.06 2.10 -5.45
N VAL A 21 -4.39 3.06 -4.84
CA VAL A 21 -2.93 3.20 -4.89
C VAL A 21 -2.29 2.53 -3.68
N GLY A 22 -1.24 1.74 -3.90
CA GLY A 22 -0.53 1.07 -2.80
C GLY A 22 0.72 0.32 -3.28
N VAL A 23 1.27 -0.54 -2.42
CA VAL A 23 2.34 -1.49 -2.77
C VAL A 23 1.76 -2.89 -2.72
N GLY A 24 1.58 -3.52 -3.87
CA GLY A 24 0.86 -4.80 -4.02
C GLY A 24 -0.68 -4.74 -4.02
N PRO A 25 -1.36 -3.68 -4.52
CA PRO A 25 -2.82 -3.59 -4.46
C PRO A 25 -3.55 -4.60 -5.37
N LEU A 26 -2.86 -5.20 -6.35
CA LEU A 26 -3.44 -6.24 -7.19
C LEU A 26 -3.54 -7.56 -6.43
N GLU A 27 -2.52 -7.89 -5.65
CA GLU A 27 -2.50 -9.04 -4.76
C GLU A 27 -3.62 -8.94 -3.71
N ASP A 28 -3.79 -7.75 -3.11
CA ASP A 28 -4.91 -7.47 -2.19
C ASP A 28 -6.28 -7.65 -2.88
N SER A 29 -6.41 -7.28 -4.16
CA SER A 29 -7.65 -7.47 -4.91
C SER A 29 -8.02 -8.95 -5.12
N ASN A 30 -7.03 -9.84 -5.21
CA ASN A 30 -7.28 -11.27 -5.37
C ASN A 30 -7.91 -11.86 -4.11
N TYR A 31 -7.47 -11.43 -2.92
CA TYR A 31 -8.11 -11.82 -1.65
C TYR A 31 -9.55 -11.30 -1.57
N LEU A 32 -9.79 -10.03 -1.92
CA LEU A 32 -11.15 -9.47 -1.94
C LEU A 32 -12.07 -10.19 -2.94
N THR A 33 -11.53 -10.64 -4.07
CA THR A 33 -12.26 -11.45 -5.04
C THR A 33 -12.58 -12.84 -4.47
N ALA A 34 -11.60 -13.51 -3.85
CA ALA A 34 -11.76 -14.85 -3.32
C ALA A 34 -12.71 -14.90 -2.11
N ASP A 35 -12.58 -13.95 -1.18
CA ASP A 35 -13.30 -13.98 0.08
C ASP A 35 -14.70 -13.37 0.00
N TYR A 36 -14.92 -12.46 -0.96
CA TYR A 36 -16.12 -11.64 -1.04
C TYR A 36 -16.73 -11.51 -2.46
N GLY A 37 -16.10 -12.09 -3.49
CA GLY A 37 -16.60 -12.02 -4.87
C GLY A 37 -16.54 -10.60 -5.48
N LEU A 38 -15.71 -9.71 -4.92
CA LEU A 38 -15.60 -8.33 -5.37
C LEU A 38 -14.72 -8.20 -6.61
N LYS A 39 -15.13 -7.41 -7.60
CA LYS A 39 -14.30 -7.09 -8.76
C LYS A 39 -13.59 -5.75 -8.59
N VAL A 40 -12.52 -5.72 -7.81
CA VAL A 40 -11.77 -4.48 -7.57
C VAL A 40 -11.18 -3.94 -8.88
N ARG A 41 -11.33 -2.64 -9.13
CA ARG A 41 -10.77 -1.95 -10.31
C ARG A 41 -9.99 -0.72 -9.90
N GLY A 42 -9.10 -0.27 -10.79
CA GLY A 42 -8.30 0.94 -10.60
C GLY A 42 -7.08 0.74 -9.70
N CYS A 43 -6.60 -0.50 -9.49
CA CYS A 43 -5.37 -0.74 -8.72
C CYS A 43 -4.15 -0.15 -9.42
N VAL A 44 -3.35 0.63 -8.69
CA VAL A 44 -2.10 1.25 -9.17
C VAL A 44 -0.99 0.96 -8.19
N ASP A 45 0.05 0.26 -8.66
CA ASP A 45 1.20 -0.08 -7.83
C ASP A 45 2.25 1.05 -7.84
N LEU A 46 2.55 1.59 -6.66
CA LEU A 46 3.54 2.67 -6.48
C LEU A 46 4.93 2.28 -6.97
N ARG A 47 5.31 0.99 -6.92
CA ARG A 47 6.62 0.52 -7.36
C ARG A 47 6.83 0.80 -8.86
N TYR A 48 5.76 0.64 -9.65
CA TYR A 48 5.80 0.93 -11.08
C TYR A 48 6.00 2.42 -11.34
N LEU A 49 5.27 3.30 -10.65
CA LEU A 49 5.42 4.76 -10.78
C LEU A 49 6.84 5.22 -10.42
N VAL A 50 7.37 4.70 -9.32
CA VAL A 50 8.73 5.00 -8.85
C VAL A 50 9.79 4.59 -9.87
N GLN A 51 9.61 3.44 -10.54
CA GLN A 51 10.51 2.99 -11.60
C GLN A 51 10.44 3.92 -12.82
N GLN A 52 9.23 4.26 -13.27
CA GLN A 52 9.04 5.15 -14.43
C GLN A 52 9.63 6.55 -14.20
N CYS A 53 9.47 7.12 -13.01
CA CYS A 53 10.06 8.41 -12.68
C CYS A 53 11.59 8.37 -12.68
N GLN A 54 12.20 7.29 -12.17
CA GLN A 54 13.66 7.14 -12.16
C GLN A 54 14.22 6.99 -13.57
N GLU A 55 13.55 6.24 -14.45
CA GLU A 55 13.94 6.10 -15.85
C GLU A 55 13.90 7.46 -16.59
N SER A 56 12.93 8.32 -16.24
CA SER A 56 12.84 9.68 -16.78
C SER A 56 13.96 10.61 -16.31
N GLU A 57 14.38 10.54 -15.03
CA GLU A 57 15.41 11.43 -14.48
C GLU A 57 16.84 11.10 -14.95
N VAL A 58 17.12 9.83 -15.30
CA VAL A 58 18.43 9.38 -15.78
C VAL A 58 18.76 9.91 -17.19
N SER A 59 17.78 10.48 -17.91
CA SER A 59 18.02 11.13 -19.20
C SER A 59 18.63 12.54 -19.11
N CYS A 60 18.62 13.17 -17.93
CA CYS A 60 19.08 14.56 -17.74
C CYS A 60 20.26 14.74 -16.77
N ALA A 61 20.61 13.73 -15.96
CA ALA A 61 21.68 13.84 -14.97
C ALA A 61 22.77 12.78 -15.18
N SER A 62 24.02 13.24 -15.31
CA SER A 62 25.20 12.37 -15.30
C SER A 62 25.17 11.49 -14.05
N LYS A 63 25.26 10.16 -14.24
CA LYS A 63 25.27 9.15 -13.19
C LYS A 63 26.19 9.58 -12.03
N PRO A 64 25.73 9.63 -10.77
CA PRO A 64 26.68 9.73 -9.67
C PRO A 64 27.49 8.44 -9.64
N ALA A 65 28.80 8.59 -9.81
CA ALA A 65 29.74 7.53 -9.47
C ALA A 65 29.67 7.30 -7.96
N ARG A 66 29.19 6.13 -7.54
CA ARG A 66 29.64 5.43 -6.33
C ARG A 66 28.93 4.08 -6.15
N GLY A 67 29.73 3.04 -5.92
CA GLY A 67 29.31 1.72 -5.50
C GLY A 67 28.82 1.70 -4.04
N GLY A 68 27.72 2.40 -3.76
CA GLY A 68 26.92 2.18 -2.57
C GLY A 68 25.77 1.25 -2.94
N LYS A 69 25.57 0.16 -2.19
CA LYS A 69 24.42 -0.73 -2.36
C LYS A 69 23.15 0.14 -2.43
N SER A 70 22.45 0.16 -3.57
CA SER A 70 21.08 0.67 -3.64
C SER A 70 20.18 -0.30 -2.86
N ALA A 71 20.31 -0.31 -1.54
CA ALA A 71 19.47 -1.06 -0.61
C ALA A 71 18.13 -0.33 -0.39
N GLY A 72 17.66 0.41 -1.39
CA GLY A 72 16.37 1.08 -1.35
C GLY A 72 15.28 0.08 -1.68
N GLY A 73 14.78 -0.64 -0.68
CA GLY A 73 13.65 -1.55 -0.88
C GLY A 73 12.48 -0.86 -1.59
N MET A 74 11.69 -1.61 -2.36
CA MET A 74 10.47 -1.10 -3.01
C MET A 74 9.20 -1.30 -2.14
N GLY A 75 9.39 -1.66 -0.87
CA GLY A 75 8.29 -1.79 0.08
C GLY A 75 7.79 -0.43 0.55
N LEU A 76 6.53 -0.37 1.00
CA LEU A 76 5.87 0.87 1.41
C LEU A 76 6.68 1.68 2.43
N ASN A 77 7.31 1.03 3.42
CA ASN A 77 8.17 1.72 4.38
C ASN A 77 9.40 2.37 3.74
N SER A 78 10.02 1.70 2.77
CA SER A 78 11.20 2.24 2.09
C SER A 78 10.82 3.42 1.20
N LEU A 79 9.64 3.37 0.57
CA LEU A 79 9.09 4.48 -0.19
C LEU A 79 8.70 5.65 0.72
N ALA A 80 8.01 5.40 1.84
CA ALA A 80 7.69 6.43 2.84
C ALA A 80 8.96 7.11 3.39
N GLN A 81 10.01 6.33 3.66
CA GLN A 81 11.27 6.90 4.12
C GLN A 81 11.96 7.74 3.03
N LYS A 82 11.93 7.28 1.78
CA LYS A 82 12.60 7.95 0.66
C LYS A 82 11.92 9.27 0.28
N TYR A 83 10.58 9.27 0.20
CA TYR A 83 9.82 10.38 -0.36
C TYR A 83 9.20 11.31 0.69
N LEU A 84 8.99 10.82 1.92
CA LEU A 84 8.30 11.57 2.98
C LEU A 84 9.13 11.70 4.27
N ASP A 85 10.34 11.12 4.31
CA ASP A 85 11.18 11.02 5.51
C ASP A 85 10.44 10.41 6.72
N ARG A 86 9.58 9.43 6.45
CA ARG A 86 8.79 8.72 7.47
C ARG A 86 9.15 7.25 7.55
N THR A 87 9.33 6.76 8.77
CA THR A 87 9.40 5.33 9.07
C THR A 87 8.04 4.83 9.53
N LEU A 88 7.58 3.72 8.96
CA LEU A 88 6.35 3.05 9.36
C LEU A 88 6.63 2.12 10.55
N ASP A 89 5.64 1.99 11.44
CA ASP A 89 5.70 1.02 12.53
C ASP A 89 5.75 -0.40 11.95
N LYS A 90 6.80 -1.14 12.28
CA LYS A 90 7.04 -2.51 11.82
C LYS A 90 6.84 -3.55 12.92
N ASP A 91 6.35 -3.16 14.10
CA ASP A 91 6.18 -4.11 15.21
C ASP A 91 5.26 -5.26 14.79
N TRP A 92 5.84 -6.46 14.74
CA TRP A 92 5.15 -7.68 14.34
C TRP A 92 3.98 -8.00 15.28
N ARG A 93 4.08 -7.61 16.56
CA ARG A 93 3.03 -7.85 17.56
C ARG A 93 1.74 -7.13 17.22
N VAL A 94 1.81 -6.05 16.45
CA VAL A 94 0.62 -5.33 15.95
C VAL A 94 0.25 -5.84 14.57
N ARG A 95 1.22 -6.01 13.67
CA ARG A 95 0.97 -6.45 12.29
C ARG A 95 0.30 -7.83 12.21
N ALA A 96 0.72 -8.76 13.06
CA ALA A 96 0.21 -10.12 13.15
C ALA A 96 -0.70 -10.34 14.38
N SER A 97 -1.24 -9.26 14.95
CA SER A 97 -2.28 -9.35 15.97
C SER A 97 -3.61 -9.86 15.40
N ASP A 98 -4.56 -10.17 16.27
CA ASP A 98 -5.90 -10.56 15.88
C ASP A 98 -6.68 -9.35 15.30
N TRP A 99 -6.79 -9.31 13.98
CA TRP A 99 -7.56 -8.29 13.24
C TRP A 99 -9.04 -8.65 13.07
N GLU A 100 -9.44 -9.86 13.47
CA GLU A 100 -10.85 -10.31 13.44
C GLU A 100 -11.53 -10.15 14.81
N ALA A 101 -10.81 -9.68 15.83
CA ALA A 101 -11.34 -9.37 17.14
C ALA A 101 -12.54 -8.40 17.07
N GLU A 102 -13.56 -8.65 17.88
CA GLU A 102 -14.81 -7.85 17.92
C GLU A 102 -14.54 -6.37 18.21
N THR A 103 -13.53 -6.07 19.02
CA THR A 103 -13.08 -4.70 19.30
C THR A 103 -11.58 -4.60 19.10
N LEU A 104 -11.17 -3.73 18.18
CA LEU A 104 -9.75 -3.44 17.94
C LEU A 104 -9.16 -2.54 19.04
N THR A 105 -7.91 -2.80 19.40
CA THR A 105 -7.16 -1.96 20.33
C THR A 105 -6.82 -0.61 19.69
N LYS A 106 -6.66 0.45 20.52
CA LYS A 106 -6.20 1.77 20.05
C LYS A 106 -4.92 1.68 19.21
N ARG A 107 -4.01 0.77 19.60
CA ARG A 107 -2.74 0.52 18.91
C ARG A 107 -2.95 -0.03 17.50
N GLN A 108 -3.87 -0.98 17.32
CA GLN A 108 -4.22 -1.53 16.00
C GLN A 108 -4.83 -0.45 15.09
N VAL A 109 -5.75 0.36 15.61
CA VAL A 109 -6.39 1.45 14.86
C VAL A 109 -5.35 2.47 14.39
N GLN A 110 -4.50 2.95 15.30
CA GLN A 110 -3.45 3.92 14.97
C GLN A 110 -2.46 3.36 13.95
N HIS A 111 -2.03 2.10 14.12
CA HIS A 111 -1.12 1.44 13.19
C HIS A 111 -1.70 1.39 11.76
N ARG A 112 -2.97 1.03 11.58
CA ARG A 112 -3.60 0.98 10.24
C ARG A 112 -3.78 2.36 9.63
N ALA A 113 -4.14 3.36 10.43
CA ALA A 113 -4.30 4.72 9.94
C ALA A 113 -2.98 5.27 9.35
N THR A 114 -1.85 5.05 10.03
CA THR A 114 -0.53 5.50 9.55
C THR A 114 -0.08 4.82 8.26
N GLN A 115 -0.54 3.59 7.99
CA GLN A 115 -0.21 2.88 6.76
C GLN A 115 -1.00 3.41 5.53
N HIS A 116 -2.18 3.99 5.73
CA HIS A 116 -3.06 4.44 4.62
C HIS A 116 -3.05 5.96 4.43
N VAL A 117 -2.76 6.73 5.47
CA VAL A 117 -2.69 8.19 5.41
C VAL A 117 -1.22 8.60 5.40
N LEU A 118 -0.66 8.64 4.20
CA LEU A 118 0.62 9.28 3.93
C LEU A 118 0.30 10.65 3.29
N PRO A 119 0.55 11.78 3.98
CA PRO A 119 0.30 13.11 3.44
C PRO A 119 1.27 13.47 2.32
#